data_AF-A0A928E0I5-F1
#
_entry.id   AF-A0A928E0I5-F1
#
_cell.length_a   1.000
_cell.length_b   1.000
_cell.length_c   1.000
_cell.angle_alpha   90.00
_cell.angle_beta   90.00
_cell.angle_gamma   90.00
#
_symmetry.space_group_name_H-M   'P 1'
#
loop_
_entity.id
_entity.type
_entity.pdbx_description
1 polymer ?
#
loop_
_entity_poly.entity_id
_entity_poly.type
_entity_poly.pdbx_seq_one_letter_code
_entity_poly.pdbx_strand_id
1 'polypeptide(L)'
;MKSTDLKTIEKDVHKNREALIERLVGFAVNDVLLFWSTDKKVHNEQEKKWTPIIAWANKTVKGSFKKTTGLEVLKENEDMSLKFKEYLNKMTDKELSCFYVAALNMRSVLLALALIKGKISALEAFELSELEELYQARIWGSEPIAETRRNNIKDLLICTEQYLRT
;
A
#
# COMPACT_ATOMS: atom_id res chain seq x y z
N MET A 1 -10.03 3.43 -14.01
CA MET A 1 -9.86 4.76 -13.40
C MET A 1 -9.15 5.67 -14.40
N LYS A 2 -9.60 6.89 -14.62
CA LYS A 2 -8.99 7.86 -15.55
C LYS A 2 -8.23 8.94 -14.78
N SER A 3 -7.30 9.65 -15.43
CA SER A 3 -6.55 10.77 -14.80
C SER A 3 -7.45 11.90 -14.28
N THR A 4 -8.63 12.08 -14.88
CA THR A 4 -9.66 13.01 -14.42
C THR A 4 -10.19 12.66 -13.03
N ASP A 5 -10.21 11.38 -12.66
CA ASP A 5 -10.66 10.92 -11.34
C ASP A 5 -9.66 11.36 -10.27
N LEU A 6 -8.34 11.22 -10.52
CA LEU A 6 -7.29 11.66 -9.60
C LEU A 6 -7.30 13.17 -9.35
N LYS A 7 -7.56 13.98 -10.39
CA LYS A 7 -7.74 15.43 -10.23
C LYS A 7 -8.93 15.80 -9.34
N THR A 8 -9.98 14.99 -9.38
CA THR A 8 -11.17 15.20 -8.55
C THR A 8 -10.87 14.83 -7.10
N ILE A 9 -10.22 13.68 -6.90
CA ILE A 9 -9.76 13.22 -5.58
C ILE A 9 -8.79 14.23 -4.97
N GLU A 10 -7.88 14.81 -5.75
CA GLU A 10 -6.96 15.84 -5.27
C GLU A 10 -7.68 17.08 -4.71
N LYS A 11 -8.76 17.54 -5.37
CA LYS A 11 -9.60 18.64 -4.85
C LYS A 11 -10.29 18.26 -3.54
N ASP A 12 -10.74 17.01 -3.41
CA ASP A 12 -11.39 16.52 -2.20
C ASP A 12 -10.39 16.34 -1.05
N VAL A 13 -9.18 15.87 -1.36
CA VAL A 13 -8.03 15.78 -0.43
C VAL A 13 -7.68 17.17 0.08
N HIS A 14 -7.57 18.17 -0.80
CA HIS A 14 -7.28 19.54 -0.39
C HIS A 14 -8.26 20.07 0.66
N LYS A 15 -9.55 19.76 0.51
CA LYS A 15 -10.61 20.19 1.45
C LYS A 15 -10.64 19.39 2.76
N ASN A 16 -10.29 18.10 2.71
CA ASN A 16 -10.49 17.16 3.82
C ASN A 16 -9.18 16.52 4.31
N ARG A 17 -8.07 17.24 4.13
CA ARG A 17 -6.71 16.70 4.27
C ARG A 17 -6.46 16.05 5.62
N GLU A 18 -6.83 16.73 6.71
CA GLU A 18 -6.60 16.25 8.07
C GLU A 18 -7.35 14.93 8.35
N ALA A 19 -8.65 14.89 8.07
CA ALA A 19 -9.49 13.70 8.26
C ALA A 19 -8.99 12.51 7.41
N LEU A 20 -8.51 12.77 6.20
CA LEU A 20 -7.96 11.73 5.33
C LEU A 20 -6.63 11.18 5.86
N ILE A 21 -5.75 12.05 6.35
CA ILE A 21 -4.50 11.63 7.00
C ILE A 21 -4.80 10.78 8.23
N GLU A 22 -5.75 11.17 9.07
CA GLU A 22 -6.13 10.39 10.27
C GLU A 22 -6.64 9.00 9.89
N ARG A 23 -7.48 8.92 8.85
CA ARG A 23 -7.95 7.64 8.32
C ARG A 23 -6.79 6.77 7.84
N LEU A 24 -5.83 7.33 7.10
CA LEU A 24 -4.66 6.60 6.60
C LEU A 24 -3.75 6.12 7.74
N VAL A 25 -3.61 6.92 8.80
CA VAL A 25 -2.86 6.55 10.00
C VAL A 25 -3.53 5.39 10.74
N GLY A 26 -4.84 5.45 10.94
CA GLY A 26 -5.59 4.33 11.54
C GLY A 26 -5.55 3.06 10.70
N PHE A 27 -5.44 3.19 9.38
CA PHE A 27 -5.28 2.06 8.47
C PHE A 27 -3.87 1.44 8.53
N ALA A 28 -2.83 2.22 8.84
CA ALA A 28 -1.44 1.79 8.78
C ALA A 28 -1.10 0.60 9.69
N VAL A 29 -1.76 0.50 10.85
CA VAL A 29 -1.51 -0.61 11.80
C VAL A 29 -2.08 -1.94 11.30
N ASN A 30 -3.03 -1.88 10.37
CA ASN A 30 -3.68 -3.03 9.72
C ASN A 30 -3.17 -3.26 8.28
N ASP A 31 -2.00 -2.73 7.94
CA ASP A 31 -1.42 -2.89 6.61
C ASP A 31 -1.16 -4.37 6.29
N VAL A 32 -1.55 -4.81 5.09
CA VAL A 32 -1.42 -6.22 4.67
C VAL A 32 0.02 -6.75 4.77
N LEU A 33 1.03 -5.89 4.62
CA LEU A 33 2.44 -6.28 4.74
C LEU A 33 2.85 -6.66 6.17
N LEU A 34 2.01 -6.40 7.17
CA LEU A 34 2.28 -6.69 8.58
C LEU A 34 1.69 -8.04 9.02
N PHE A 35 0.86 -8.69 8.21
CA PHE A 35 0.22 -9.97 8.54
C PHE A 35 0.72 -11.06 7.59
N TRP A 36 1.51 -11.98 8.12
CA TRP A 36 2.23 -12.97 7.32
C TRP A 36 1.59 -14.34 7.45
N SER A 37 1.63 -15.08 6.34
CA SER A 37 1.05 -16.41 6.25
C SER A 37 1.80 -17.40 7.13
N THR A 38 1.08 -18.38 7.67
CA THR A 38 1.66 -19.56 8.35
C THR A 38 2.00 -20.68 7.37
N ASP A 39 1.55 -20.61 6.11
CA ASP A 39 2.01 -21.52 5.06
C ASP A 39 3.46 -21.22 4.71
N LYS A 40 4.33 -22.23 4.87
CA LYS A 40 5.79 -22.06 4.69
C LYS A 40 6.19 -21.55 3.30
N LYS A 41 5.49 -21.96 2.24
CA LYS A 41 5.85 -21.55 0.88
C LYS A 41 5.47 -20.09 0.63
N VAL A 42 4.26 -19.70 1.05
CA VAL A 42 3.80 -18.30 0.98
C VAL A 42 4.67 -17.41 1.88
N HIS A 43 4.96 -17.86 3.10
CA HIS A 43 5.81 -17.13 4.04
C HIS A 43 7.20 -16.83 3.47
N ASN A 44 7.82 -17.79 2.80
CA ASN A 44 9.13 -17.57 2.18
C ASN A 44 9.09 -16.53 1.06
N GLU A 45 8.00 -16.51 0.26
CA GLU A 45 7.81 -15.49 -0.78
C GLU A 45 7.55 -14.11 -0.17
N GLN A 46 6.71 -14.02 0.87
CA GLN A 46 6.49 -12.80 1.64
C GLN A 46 7.81 -12.30 2.25
N GLU A 47 8.60 -13.18 2.87
CA GLU A 47 9.89 -12.82 3.47
C GLU A 47 10.84 -12.21 2.45
N LYS A 48 10.98 -12.87 1.30
CA LYS A 48 11.85 -12.41 0.22
C LYS A 48 11.43 -11.05 -0.34
N LYS A 49 10.12 -10.81 -0.47
CA LYS A 49 9.58 -9.67 -1.24
C LYS A 49 9.12 -8.50 -0.36
N TRP A 50 8.52 -8.76 0.79
CA TRP A 50 7.97 -7.73 1.68
C TRP A 50 9.00 -7.19 2.68
N THR A 51 9.94 -8.01 3.17
CA THR A 51 10.98 -7.54 4.11
C THR A 51 11.74 -6.31 3.62
N PRO A 52 12.21 -6.25 2.34
CA PRO A 52 12.92 -5.08 1.84
C PRO A 52 12.04 -3.82 1.83
N ILE A 53 10.74 -3.97 1.57
CA ILE A 53 9.79 -2.84 1.56
C ILE A 53 9.55 -2.33 2.97
N ILE A 54 9.29 -3.21 3.94
CA ILE A 54 9.07 -2.84 5.34
C ILE A 54 10.32 -2.16 5.91
N ALA A 55 11.51 -2.72 5.67
CA ALA A 55 12.77 -2.14 6.11
C ALA A 55 13.00 -0.75 5.51
N TRP A 56 12.74 -0.58 4.21
CA TRP A 56 12.85 0.71 3.54
C TRP A 56 11.83 1.72 4.08
N ALA A 57 10.57 1.32 4.27
CA ALA A 57 9.53 2.20 4.78
C ALA A 57 9.84 2.67 6.20
N ASN A 58 10.29 1.75 7.08
CA ASN A 58 10.74 2.07 8.43
C ASN A 58 11.87 3.11 8.44
N LYS A 59 12.87 2.96 7.56
CA LYS A 59 13.92 3.96 7.40
C LYS A 59 13.37 5.31 6.94
N THR A 60 12.45 5.29 5.96
CA THR A 60 11.88 6.49 5.34
C THR A 60 11.04 7.32 6.32
N VAL A 61 10.19 6.67 7.13
CA VAL A 61 9.32 7.35 8.10
C VAL A 61 9.92 7.41 9.51
N LYS A 62 11.15 6.94 9.68
CA LYS A 62 11.81 6.74 10.98
C LYS A 62 10.97 5.89 11.95
N GLY A 63 10.21 4.96 11.37
CA GLY A 63 9.30 4.05 12.06
C GLY A 63 9.94 2.70 12.38
N SER A 64 9.13 1.80 12.92
CA SER A 64 9.50 0.46 13.34
C SER A 64 8.31 -0.50 13.22
N PHE A 65 7.61 -0.46 12.09
CA PHE A 65 6.59 -1.43 11.74
C PHE A 65 7.15 -2.85 11.79
N LYS A 66 6.45 -3.74 12.47
CA LYS A 66 6.77 -5.14 12.68
C LYS A 66 5.68 -6.03 12.10
N LYS A 67 6.11 -7.15 11.53
CA LYS A 67 5.22 -8.22 11.08
C LYS A 67 4.75 -9.09 12.25
N THR A 68 3.62 -9.76 12.05
CA THR A 68 3.09 -10.84 12.88
C THR A 68 2.61 -11.99 12.00
N THR A 69 2.53 -13.20 12.54
CA THR A 69 1.79 -14.33 11.94
C THR A 69 0.46 -14.59 12.65
N GLY A 70 0.14 -13.80 13.68
CA GLY A 70 -1.13 -13.83 14.39
C GLY A 70 -2.17 -12.92 13.74
N LEU A 71 -3.38 -12.92 14.31
CA LEU A 71 -4.49 -12.07 13.86
C LEU A 71 -4.49 -10.68 14.51
N GLU A 72 -3.76 -10.52 15.60
CA GLU A 72 -3.76 -9.28 16.39
C GLU A 72 -2.72 -8.27 15.89
N VAL A 73 -3.09 -7.00 15.93
CA VAL A 73 -2.17 -5.88 15.69
C VAL A 73 -1.12 -5.84 16.80
N LEU A 74 0.14 -5.69 16.42
CA LEU A 74 1.22 -5.48 17.39
C LEU A 74 1.17 -4.07 17.96
N LYS A 75 1.23 -3.94 19.29
CA LYS A 75 1.20 -2.64 19.98
C LYS A 75 2.30 -1.69 19.51
N GLU A 76 3.48 -2.21 19.17
CA GLU A 76 4.58 -1.37 18.66
C GLU A 76 4.28 -0.72 17.29
N ASN A 77 3.34 -1.28 16.53
CA ASN A 77 2.87 -0.67 15.30
C ASN A 77 1.96 0.53 15.59
N GLU A 78 1.20 0.50 16.68
CA GLU A 78 0.34 1.61 17.11
C GLU A 78 1.18 2.86 17.44
N ASP A 79 2.35 2.66 18.06
CA ASP A 79 3.32 3.72 18.38
C ASP A 79 3.84 4.46 17.13
N MET A 80 3.68 3.88 15.93
CA MET A 80 4.13 4.49 14.67
C MET A 80 3.17 5.53 14.13
N SER A 81 1.95 5.61 14.69
CA SER A 81 0.89 6.49 14.21
C SER A 81 1.33 7.96 14.13
N LEU A 82 2.03 8.47 15.15
CA LEU A 82 2.47 9.87 15.19
C LEU A 82 3.51 10.16 14.10
N LYS A 83 4.56 9.33 14.00
CA LYS A 83 5.64 9.50 13.00
C LYS A 83 5.09 9.40 11.58
N PHE A 84 4.13 8.50 11.38
CA PHE A 84 3.48 8.31 10.09
C PHE A 84 2.57 9.51 9.75
N LYS A 85 1.78 10.02 10.72
CA LYS A 85 0.99 11.26 10.57
C LYS A 85 1.89 12.44 10.18
N GLU A 86 3.01 12.64 10.87
CA GLU A 86 3.99 13.68 10.55
C GLU A 86 4.56 13.55 9.13
N TYR A 87 4.78 12.32 8.66
CA TYR A 87 5.26 12.08 7.31
C TYR A 87 4.20 12.44 6.26
N LEU A 88 2.96 11.96 6.43
CA LEU A 88 1.86 12.25 5.51
C LEU A 88 1.54 13.74 5.42
N ASN A 89 1.66 14.47 6.53
CA ASN A 89 1.47 15.92 6.56
C ASN A 89 2.43 16.68 5.63
N LYS A 90 3.60 16.12 5.32
CA LYS A 90 4.59 16.73 4.42
C LYS A 90 4.35 16.46 2.93
N MET A 91 3.43 15.54 2.59
CA MET A 91 3.11 15.26 1.20
C MET A 91 2.35 16.41 0.57
N THR A 92 2.58 16.70 -0.71
CA THR A 92 1.68 17.58 -1.47
C THR A 92 0.28 16.97 -1.57
N ASP A 93 -0.74 17.75 -1.92
CA ASP A 93 -2.10 17.21 -2.12
C ASP A 93 -2.15 16.19 -3.26
N LYS A 94 -1.33 16.40 -4.29
CA LYS A 94 -1.12 15.46 -5.39
C LYS A 94 -0.50 14.15 -4.93
N GLU A 95 0.57 14.21 -4.13
CA GLU A 95 1.19 13.00 -3.56
C GLU A 95 0.19 12.27 -2.65
N LEU A 96 -0.54 13.00 -1.80
CA LEU A 96 -1.47 12.44 -0.85
C LEU A 96 -2.70 11.82 -1.54
N SER A 97 -3.19 12.40 -2.65
CA SER A 97 -4.28 11.82 -3.44
C SER A 97 -3.87 10.51 -4.10
N CYS A 98 -2.68 10.48 -4.70
CA CYS A 98 -2.10 9.25 -5.26
C CYS A 98 -1.87 8.20 -4.18
N PHE A 99 -1.32 8.63 -3.04
CA PHE A 99 -1.07 7.79 -1.89
C PHE A 99 -2.36 7.13 -1.39
N TYR A 100 -3.41 7.93 -1.21
CA TYR A 100 -4.71 7.47 -0.73
C TYR A 100 -5.31 6.39 -1.64
N VAL A 101 -5.34 6.67 -2.94
CA VAL A 101 -5.88 5.74 -3.94
C VAL A 101 -5.08 4.44 -3.99
N ALA A 102 -3.76 4.54 -4.01
CA ALA A 102 -2.88 3.38 -4.02
C ALA A 102 -3.02 2.55 -2.74
N ALA A 103 -3.03 3.21 -1.57
CA ALA A 103 -3.11 2.54 -0.27
C ALA A 103 -4.41 1.75 -0.10
N LEU A 104 -5.56 2.31 -0.51
CA LEU A 104 -6.83 1.62 -0.41
C LEU A 104 -6.91 0.40 -1.33
N ASN A 105 -6.44 0.52 -2.57
CA ASN A 105 -6.54 -0.58 -3.54
C ASN A 105 -5.56 -1.72 -3.24
N MET A 106 -4.34 -1.39 -2.81
CA MET A 106 -3.35 -2.39 -2.38
C MET A 106 -3.58 -2.90 -0.96
N ARG A 107 -4.45 -2.25 -0.19
CA ARG A 107 -4.59 -2.44 1.27
C ARG A 107 -3.25 -2.29 2.00
N SER A 108 -2.40 -1.37 1.51
CA SER A 108 -1.07 -1.15 2.06
C SER A 108 -0.60 0.29 1.91
N VAL A 109 -0.42 0.96 3.05
CA VAL A 109 0.25 2.26 3.16
C VAL A 109 1.75 2.15 2.89
N LEU A 110 2.37 1.01 3.20
CA LEU A 110 3.80 0.80 3.01
C LEU A 110 4.15 0.64 1.52
N LEU A 111 3.35 -0.12 0.76
CA LEU A 111 3.50 -0.21 -0.69
C LEU A 111 3.13 1.11 -1.36
N ALA A 112 2.08 1.79 -0.89
CA ALA A 112 1.74 3.12 -1.41
C ALA A 112 2.90 4.08 -1.23
N LEU A 113 3.53 4.11 -0.04
CA LEU A 113 4.70 4.95 0.21
C LEU A 113 5.85 4.64 -0.73
N ALA A 114 6.13 3.35 -0.95
CA ALA A 114 7.19 2.91 -1.85
C ALA A 114 6.91 3.32 -3.31
N LEU A 115 5.65 3.22 -3.76
CA LEU A 115 5.25 3.68 -5.09
C LEU A 115 5.38 5.20 -5.23
N ILE A 116 4.84 5.98 -4.29
CA ILE A 116 4.86 7.46 -4.36
C ILE A 116 6.30 7.98 -4.36
N LYS A 117 7.22 7.34 -3.64
CA LYS A 117 8.65 7.73 -3.61
C LYS A 117 9.49 7.09 -4.70
N GLY A 118 8.89 6.38 -5.65
CA GLY A 118 9.58 5.76 -6.77
C GLY A 118 10.55 4.66 -6.36
N LYS A 119 10.38 4.07 -5.16
CA LYS A 119 11.18 2.93 -4.69
C LYS A 119 10.85 1.64 -5.46
N ILE A 120 9.60 1.53 -5.91
CA ILE A 120 9.04 0.48 -6.73
C ILE A 120 8.16 1.10 -7.82
N SER A 121 8.05 0.44 -8.96
CA SER A 121 7.14 0.75 -10.05
C SER A 121 5.70 0.34 -9.72
N ALA A 122 4.73 0.82 -10.52
CA ALA A 122 3.34 0.38 -10.39
C ALA A 122 3.16 -1.14 -10.56
N LEU A 123 3.94 -1.75 -11.47
CA LEU A 123 3.88 -3.20 -11.70
C LEU A 123 4.40 -3.99 -10.51
N GLU A 124 5.55 -3.57 -9.95
CA GLU A 124 6.08 -4.18 -8.74
C GLU A 124 5.12 -4.00 -7.56
N ALA A 125 4.52 -2.81 -7.40
CA ALA A 125 3.53 -2.55 -6.36
C ALA A 125 2.32 -3.49 -6.47
N PHE A 126 1.78 -3.68 -7.68
CA PHE A 126 0.71 -4.64 -7.96
C PHE A 126 1.09 -6.07 -7.58
N GLU A 127 2.25 -6.55 -8.04
CA GLU A 127 2.72 -7.91 -7.77
C GLU A 127 2.96 -8.15 -6.26
N LEU A 128 3.42 -7.14 -5.55
CA LEU A 128 3.64 -7.19 -4.10
C LEU A 128 2.32 -7.18 -3.33
N SER A 129 1.33 -6.38 -3.75
CA SER A 129 0.03 -6.29 -3.07
C SER A 129 -0.85 -7.52 -3.28
N GLU A 130 -0.70 -8.17 -4.44
CA GLU A 130 -1.51 -9.34 -4.84
C GLU A 130 -0.72 -10.64 -4.71
N LEU A 131 0.42 -10.64 -3.98
CA LEU A 131 1.38 -11.74 -3.90
C LEU A 131 0.72 -13.09 -3.56
N GLU A 132 -0.11 -13.11 -2.51
CA GLU A 132 -0.74 -14.35 -2.05
C GLU A 132 -1.79 -14.85 -3.03
N GLU A 133 -2.66 -13.96 -3.53
CA GLU A 133 -3.69 -14.34 -4.49
C GLU A 133 -3.09 -14.81 -5.82
N LEU A 134 -2.03 -14.15 -6.29
CA LEU A 134 -1.27 -14.59 -7.47
C LEU A 134 -0.59 -15.94 -7.23
N TYR A 135 -0.13 -16.22 -6.01
CA TYR A 135 0.43 -17.52 -5.67
C TYR A 135 -0.65 -18.61 -5.71
N GLN A 136 -1.80 -18.37 -5.08
CA GLN A 136 -2.95 -19.29 -5.09
C GLN A 136 -3.45 -19.54 -6.52
N ALA A 137 -3.60 -18.49 -7.33
CA ALA A 137 -4.05 -18.58 -8.71
C ALA A 137 -3.11 -19.43 -9.60
N ARG A 138 -1.79 -19.43 -9.32
CA ARG A 138 -0.85 -20.30 -10.03
C ARG A 138 -1.03 -21.77 -9.70
N ILE A 139 -1.45 -22.09 -8.48
CA ILE A 139 -1.59 -23.47 -8.01
C ILE A 139 -2.96 -24.04 -8.37
N TRP A 140 -4.01 -23.24 -8.19
CA TRP A 140 -5.39 -23.70 -8.29
C TRP A 140 -6.14 -23.16 -9.52
N GLY A 141 -5.47 -22.33 -10.33
CA GLY A 141 -6.10 -21.59 -11.42
C GLY A 141 -6.73 -20.29 -10.92
N SER A 142 -6.97 -19.35 -11.85
CA SER A 142 -7.65 -18.09 -11.54
C SER A 142 -9.10 -18.14 -11.97
N GLU A 143 -9.98 -17.54 -11.16
CA GLU A 143 -11.34 -17.23 -11.57
C GLU A 143 -11.40 -15.93 -12.38
N PRO A 144 -12.29 -15.81 -13.38
CA PRO A 144 -12.41 -14.61 -14.21
C PRO A 144 -12.71 -13.32 -13.42
N ILE A 145 -13.51 -13.41 -12.35
CA ILE A 145 -13.87 -12.26 -11.52
C ILE A 145 -12.63 -11.75 -10.76
N ALA A 146 -11.85 -12.67 -10.18
CA ALA A 146 -10.62 -12.35 -9.48
C ALA A 146 -9.58 -11.73 -10.43
N GLU A 147 -9.44 -12.29 -11.63
CA GLU A 147 -8.55 -11.75 -12.66
C GLU A 147 -8.95 -10.33 -13.09
N THR A 148 -10.24 -10.10 -13.33
CA THR A 148 -10.77 -8.78 -13.67
C THR A 148 -10.48 -7.77 -12.57
N ARG A 149 -10.70 -8.13 -11.30
CA ARG A 149 -10.37 -7.28 -10.14
C ARG A 149 -8.88 -6.92 -10.12
N ARG A 150 -7.99 -7.90 -10.31
CA ARG A 150 -6.54 -7.68 -10.32
C ARG A 150 -6.11 -6.78 -11.47
N ASN A 151 -6.66 -6.97 -12.66
CA ASN A 151 -6.37 -6.09 -13.81
C ASN A 151 -6.81 -4.65 -13.53
N ASN A 152 -7.97 -4.43 -12.90
CA ASN A 152 -8.41 -3.09 -12.50
C ASN A 152 -7.45 -2.42 -11.49
N ILE A 153 -6.92 -3.18 -10.52
CA ILE A 153 -5.93 -2.67 -9.56
C ILE A 153 -4.62 -2.32 -10.29
N LYS A 154 -4.15 -3.19 -11.18
CA LYS A 154 -2.94 -2.97 -11.97
C LYS A 154 -3.05 -1.68 -12.80
N ASP A 155 -4.14 -1.53 -13.55
CA ASP A 155 -4.36 -0.34 -14.38
C ASP A 155 -4.47 0.93 -13.54
N LEU A 156 -5.13 0.85 -12.38
CA LEU A 156 -5.21 1.94 -11.42
C LEU A 156 -3.83 2.38 -10.92
N LEU A 157 -2.95 1.43 -10.58
CA LEU A 157 -1.61 1.73 -10.10
C LEU A 157 -0.74 2.35 -11.21
N ILE A 158 -0.88 1.87 -12.46
CA ILE A 158 -0.19 2.44 -13.62
C ILE A 158 -0.65 3.90 -13.84
N CYS A 159 -1.96 4.15 -13.83
CA CYS A 159 -2.48 5.51 -13.94
C CYS A 159 -2.00 6.41 -12.79
N THR A 160 -1.89 5.87 -11.58
CA THR A 160 -1.39 6.60 -10.40
C THR A 160 0.08 6.99 -10.59
N GLU A 161 0.94 6.05 -11.00
CA GLU A 161 2.34 6.33 -11.30
C GLU A 161 2.51 7.37 -12.42
N GLN A 162 1.73 7.25 -13.49
CA GLN A 162 1.75 8.22 -14.58
C GLN A 162 1.35 9.62 -14.11
N TYR A 163 0.28 9.71 -13.31
CA TYR A 163 -0.18 11.00 -12.78
C TYR A 163 0.86 11.66 -11.89
N LEU A 164 1.60 10.91 -11.06
CA LEU A 164 2.70 11.47 -10.26
C LEU A 164 3.75 12.18 -11.10
N ARG A 165 4.00 11.72 -12.33
CA ARG A 165 5.02 12.25 -13.24
C ARG A 165 4.59 13.49 -14.05
N THR A 166 3.30 13.83 -14.07
CA THR A 166 2.80 15.01 -14.81
C THR A 166 3.02 16.32 -14.07
#